data_AF-A0A7C3JK49-F1
#
_entry.id   AF-A0A7C3JK49-F1
#
_cell.length_a   1.000
_cell.length_b   1.000
_cell.length_c   1.000
_cell.angle_alpha   90.00
_cell.angle_beta   90.00
_cell.angle_gamma   90.00
#
_symmetry.space_group_name_H-M   'P 1'
#
loop_
_entity.id
_entity.type
_entity.pdbx_description
1 polymer ?
#
loop_
_entity_poly.entity_id
_entity_poly.type
_entity_poly.pdbx_seq_one_letter_code
_entity_poly.pdbx_strand_id
1 'polypeptide(L)' 'MAESASLLMREFLTWVSERPRTYDDAMAAWQSHCPRQTIWEDAMIEGLIQVLTEDSLRSPVVRITERGKSFLTGPRNGQQ' A
#
# COMPACT_ATOMS: atom_id res chain seq x y z
N MET A 1 -17.61 4.60 7.90
CA MET A 1 -16.90 4.91 6.63
C MET A 1 -15.38 4.76 6.75
N ALA A 2 -14.74 5.14 7.88
CA ALA A 2 -13.29 4.95 8.09
C ALA A 2 -12.85 3.47 8.18
N GLU A 3 -13.75 2.57 8.57
CA GLU A 3 -13.43 1.14 8.69
C GLU A 3 -13.07 0.51 7.34
N SER A 4 -13.81 0.85 6.28
CA SER A 4 -13.53 0.42 4.91
C SER A 4 -12.16 0.90 4.41
N ALA A 5 -11.75 2.12 4.81
CA ALA A 5 -10.44 2.66 4.48
C ALA A 5 -9.31 1.86 5.15
N SER A 6 -9.45 1.55 6.45
CA SER A 6 -8.46 0.74 7.17
C SER A 6 -8.35 -0.70 6.66
N LEU A 7 -9.45 -1.28 6.16
CA LEU A 7 -9.45 -2.59 5.52
C LEU A 7 -8.73 -2.53 4.16
N LEU A 8 -9.06 -1.55 3.31
CA LEU A 8 -8.38 -1.34 2.04
C LEU A 8 -6.89 -1.05 2.22
N MET A 9 -6.49 -0.31 3.25
CA MET A 9 -5.10 -0.07 3.62
C MET A 9 -4.36 -1.37 3.92
N ARG A 10 -4.97 -2.26 4.72
CA ARG A 10 -4.40 -3.59 4.99
C ARG A 10 -4.32 -4.47 3.74
N GLU A 11 -5.37 -4.48 2.92
CA GLU A 11 -5.36 -5.22 1.65
C GLU A 11 -4.25 -4.71 0.73
N PHE A 12 -4.09 -3.39 0.63
CA PHE A 12 -3.03 -2.75 -0.15
C PHE A 12 -1.63 -3.16 0.34
N LEU A 13 -1.38 -3.02 1.64
CA LEU A 13 -0.09 -3.35 2.24
C LEU A 13 0.21 -4.85 2.13
N THR A 14 -0.79 -5.72 2.33
CA THR A 14 -0.66 -7.16 2.15
C THR A 14 -0.29 -7.47 0.71
N TRP A 15 -1.02 -6.90 -0.24
CA TRP A 15 -0.77 -7.05 -1.67
C TRP A 15 0.67 -6.64 -2.04
N VAL A 16 1.13 -5.45 -1.63
CA VAL A 16 2.53 -5.01 -1.86
C VAL A 16 3.54 -5.92 -1.15
N SER A 17 3.21 -6.45 0.03
CA SER A 17 4.10 -7.34 0.78
C SER A 17 4.26 -8.72 0.14
N GLU A 18 3.26 -9.22 -0.59
CA GLU A 18 3.36 -10.53 -1.27
C GLU A 18 4.42 -10.53 -2.36
N ARG A 19 4.46 -9.46 -3.16
CA ARG A 19 5.46 -9.29 -4.23
C ARG A 19 5.81 -7.81 -4.40
N PRO A 20 7.11 -7.46 -4.43
CA PRO A 20 7.53 -6.12 -4.81
C PRO A 20 7.03 -5.84 -6.23
N ARG A 21 6.34 -4.71 -6.40
CA ARG A 21 5.72 -4.32 -7.67
C ARG A 21 6.26 -2.97 -8.11
N THR A 22 6.27 -2.74 -9.41
CA THR A 22 6.59 -1.43 -9.95
C THR A 22 5.45 -0.45 -9.70
N TYR A 23 5.79 0.84 -9.62
CA TYR A 23 4.81 1.93 -9.48
C TYR A 23 3.71 1.86 -10.55
N ASP A 24 4.08 1.52 -11.79
CA ASP A 24 3.13 1.40 -12.89
C ASP A 24 2.08 0.29 -12.66
N ASP A 25 2.53 -0.89 -12.23
CA ASP A 25 1.68 -2.04 -11.88
C ASP A 25 0.78 -1.72 -10.68
N ALA A 26 1.33 -1.02 -9.67
CA ALA A 26 0.57 -0.55 -8.53
C ALA A 26 -0.51 0.47 -8.92
N MET A 27 -0.17 1.44 -9.76
CA MET A 27 -1.10 2.43 -10.27
C MET A 27 -2.18 1.78 -11.14
N ALA A 28 -1.82 0.86 -12.04
CA ALA A 28 -2.79 0.14 -12.86
C ALA A 28 -3.81 -0.64 -12.01
N ALA A 29 -3.36 -1.27 -10.92
CA ALA A 29 -4.21 -2.04 -10.01
C ALA A 29 -5.06 -1.16 -9.05
N TRP A 30 -4.52 -0.04 -8.54
CA TRP A 30 -5.14 0.74 -7.45
C TRP A 30 -5.74 2.09 -7.86
N GLN A 31 -5.28 2.71 -8.95
CA GLN A 31 -5.77 4.02 -9.41
C GLN A 31 -7.17 3.95 -10.07
N SER A 32 -7.58 2.78 -10.54
CA SER A 32 -8.80 2.62 -11.35
C SER A 32 -10.12 2.67 -10.57
N HIS A 33 -10.09 2.67 -9.24
CA HIS A 33 -11.30 2.67 -8.40
C HIS A 33 -11.15 3.66 -7.26
N CYS A 34 -11.88 4.78 -7.26
CA CYS A 34 -12.21 5.43 -5.98
C CYS A 34 -13.05 4.43 -5.18
N PRO A 35 -12.72 4.07 -3.92
CA PRO A 35 -11.86 4.76 -2.94
C PRO A 35 -10.40 4.25 -2.77
N ARG A 36 -9.90 3.37 -3.63
CA ARG A 36 -8.54 2.78 -3.55
C ARG A 36 -7.41 3.78 -3.82
N GLN A 37 -7.64 4.81 -4.64
CA GLN A 37 -6.65 5.85 -4.92
C GLN A 37 -6.22 6.58 -3.64
N THR A 38 -7.18 7.01 -2.82
CA THR A 38 -6.90 7.73 -1.57
C THR A 38 -6.08 6.88 -0.59
N ILE A 39 -6.27 5.57 -0.57
CA ILE A 39 -5.50 4.64 0.27
C ILE A 39 -4.05 4.55 -0.17
N TRP A 40 -3.80 4.52 -1.48
CA TRP A 40 -2.45 4.54 -2.03
C TRP A 40 -1.70 5.82 -1.62
N GLU A 41 -2.36 6.97 -1.76
CA GLU A 41 -1.80 8.28 -1.40
C GLU A 41 -1.51 8.36 0.11
N ASP A 42 -2.47 7.96 0.93
CA ASP A 42 -2.34 7.98 2.38
C ASP A 42 -1.24 7.03 2.87
N ALA A 43 -1.13 5.82 2.33
CA ALA A 43 -0.03 4.89 2.64
C ALA A 43 1.36 5.47 2.31
N MET A 44 1.46 6.26 1.24
CA MET A 44 2.69 6.96 0.86
C MET A 44 2.98 8.13 1.81
N ILE A 45 1.97 8.92 2.17
CA ILE A 45 2.08 10.05 3.10
C ILE A 45 2.44 9.57 4.52
N GLU A 46 1.81 8.49 4.99
CA GLU A 46 2.08 7.88 6.29
C GLU A 46 3.43 7.14 6.36
N GLY A 47 4.08 6.92 5.22
CA GLY A 47 5.35 6.19 5.13
C GLY A 47 5.22 4.69 5.39
N LEU A 48 4.04 4.11 5.11
CA LEU A 48 3.79 2.67 5.20
C LEU A 48 4.40 1.91 4.00
N ILE A 49 4.54 2.60 2.87
CA ILE A 49 5.26 2.13 1.68
C ILE A 49 6.40 3.07 1.33
N GLN A 50 7.39 2.54 0.63
CA GLN A 50 8.51 3.28 0.07
C GLN A 50 8.63 2.97 -1.41
N VAL A 51 8.76 4.02 -2.21
CA VAL A 51 9.03 3.93 -3.64
C VAL A 51 10.53 4.07 -3.84
N LEU A 52 11.19 2.99 -4.25
CA LEU A 52 12.60 2.94 -4.56
C LEU A 52 12.81 3.29 -6.03
N THR A 53 13.38 4.46 -6.29
CA THR A 53 13.83 4.90 -7.60
C THR A 53 15.34 4.67 -7.69
N GLU A 54 15.75 3.48 -8.14
CA GLU A 54 17.16 3.22 -8.44
C GLU A 54 17.47 3.70 -9.85
N ASP A 55 18.64 4.29 -10.05
CA ASP A 55 19.10 4.80 -11.37
C ASP A 55 19.14 3.70 -12.45
N SER A 56 19.34 2.44 -12.02
CA SER A 56 19.33 1.27 -12.90
C SER A 56 17.93 0.72 -13.21
N LEU A 57 16.90 1.16 -12.49
CA LEU A 57 15.54 0.68 -12.68
C LEU A 57 14.75 1.65 -13.55
N ARG A 58 14.29 1.14 -14.70
CA ARG A 58 13.44 1.90 -15.63
C ARG A 58 12.11 2.32 -15.00
N SER A 59 11.70 1.66 -13.91
CA SER A 59 10.46 1.93 -13.21
C SER A 59 10.67 1.86 -11.70
N PRO A 60 10.13 2.81 -10.92
CA PRO A 60 10.23 2.78 -9.47
C PRO A 60 9.60 1.51 -8.91
N VAL A 61 10.20 0.91 -7.89
CA VAL A 61 9.65 -0.28 -7.22
C VAL A 61 9.07 0.11 -5.87
N VAL A 62 7.83 -0.31 -5.63
CA VAL A 62 7.07 -0.10 -4.41
C VAL A 62 7.36 -1.24 -3.46
N ARG A 63 7.82 -0.92 -2.25
CA ARG A 63 8.03 -1.90 -1.17
C ARG A 63 7.36 -1.43 0.11
N ILE A 64 6.90 -2.38 0.91
CA ILE A 64 6.37 -2.10 2.24
C ILE A 64 7.50 -1.77 3.22
N THR A 65 7.32 -0.74 4.03
CA THR A 65 8.27 -0.35 5.08
C THR A 65 8.02 -1.17 6.35
N GLU A 66 8.95 -1.09 7.31
CA GLU A 66 8.76 -1.71 8.63
C GLU A 66 7.53 -1.15 9.36
N ARG A 67 7.17 0.13 9.12
CA ARG A 67 5.91 0.72 9.62
C ARG A 67 4.70 0.07 8.99
N GLY A 68 4.69 -0.10 7.67
CA GLY A 68 3.60 -0.80 6.97
C GLY A 68 3.41 -2.24 7.47
N LYS A 69 4.52 -2.97 7.68
CA LYS A 69 4.46 -4.32 8.28
C LYS A 69 3.91 -4.31 9.71
N SER A 70 4.29 -3.32 10.50
CA SER A 70 3.75 -3.15 11.85
C SER A 70 2.25 -2.79 11.84
N PHE A 71 1.77 -2.09 10.81
CA PHE A 71 0.34 -1.86 10.63
C PHE A 71 -0.42 -3.16 10.30
N LEU A 72 0.18 -4.06 9.51
CA LEU A 72 -0.38 -5.38 9.21
C LEU A 72 -0.43 -6.33 10.41
N THR A 73 0.56 -6.25 11.31
CA THR A 73 0.62 -7.10 12.52
C THR A 73 -0.34 -6.64 13.61
N GLY A 74 -0.83 -5.40 13.55
CA GLY A 74 -1.83 -4.88 14.48
C GLY A 74 -3.11 -5.73 14.44
N PRO A 75 -3.72 -6.04 15.61
CA PRO A 75 -4.89 -6.90 15.65
C PRO A 75 -5.99 -6.29 14.79
N ARG A 76 -6.69 -7.16 14.05
CA ARG A 76 -7.85 -6.81 13.22
C ARG A 76 -9.04 -6.52 14.15
N ASN A 77 -8.94 -5.45 14.95
CA ASN A 77 -10.00 -5.02 15.86
C ASN A 77 -11.15 -4.47 15.02
N GLY A 78 -12.16 -5.31 14.74
CA GLY A 78 -13.36 -4.90 14.00
C GLY A 78 -14.25 -6.03 13.48
N GLN A 79 -14.35 -7.17 14.16
CA GLN A 79 -15.40 -8.16 13.87
C GLN A 79 -16.08 -8.54 15.20
N GLN A 80 -17.20 -7.88 15.50
CA GLN A 80 -18.41 -8.41 16.15
C GLN A 80 -19.52 -7.36 16.11
#